data_AF-A0A9E3TY75-F1
#
_entry.id   AF-A0A9E3TY75-F1
#
_cell.length_a   1.000
_cell.length_b   1.000
_cell.length_c   1.000
_cell.angle_alpha   90.00
_cell.angle_beta   90.00
_cell.angle_gamma   90.00
#
_symmetry.space_group_name_H-M   'P 1'
#
loop_
_entity.id
_entity.type
_entity.pdbx_description
1 polymer ?
#
loop_
_entity_poly.entity_id
_entity_poly.type
_entity_poly.pdbx_seq_one_letter_code
_entity_poly.pdbx_strand_id
1 'polypeptide(L)'
;YQRQFNAGAPEHVRQGLQRHARGNTLFHNRGGAEFDDVTIDAAVNMGRWAWGSQFVDINNDGWEDLVVANGFITAPDEGDL
;
A
#
# COMPACT_ATOMS: atom_id res chain seq x y z
N TYR A 1 11.13 -0.78 2.67
CA TYR A 1 11.38 -0.18 1.34
C TYR A 1 12.86 -0.32 0.99
N GLN A 2 13.19 -0.96 -0.14
CA GLN A 2 14.58 -1.28 -0.50
C GLN A 2 15.27 -0.08 -1.17
N ARG A 3 16.09 0.67 -0.41
CA ARG A 3 16.73 1.91 -0.90
C ARG A 3 17.74 1.71 -2.02
N GLN A 4 18.27 0.49 -2.17
CA GLN A 4 19.32 0.17 -3.15
C GLN A 4 18.78 -0.46 -4.45
N PHE A 5 17.45 -0.64 -4.57
CA PHE A 5 16.88 -1.30 -5.73
C PHE A 5 17.16 -0.51 -7.03
N ASN A 6 17.83 -1.17 -7.98
CA ASN A 6 18.12 -0.68 -9.32
C ASN A 6 18.72 0.75 -9.36
N ALA A 7 19.77 0.98 -8.57
CA ALA A 7 20.37 2.30 -8.38
C ALA A 7 20.88 2.99 -9.68
N GLY A 8 21.14 2.25 -10.76
CA GLY A 8 21.58 2.78 -12.05
C GLY A 8 20.44 3.19 -13.01
N ALA A 9 19.18 2.92 -12.67
CA ALA A 9 18.05 3.30 -13.52
C ALA A 9 17.68 4.79 -13.35
N PRO A 10 17.11 5.43 -14.39
CA PRO A 10 16.57 6.78 -14.29
C PRO A 10 15.54 6.89 -13.15
N GLU A 11 15.47 8.06 -12.51
CA GLU A 11 14.66 8.23 -11.30
C GLU A 11 13.17 7.89 -11.50
N HIS A 12 12.58 8.34 -12.61
CA HIS A 12 11.18 8.04 -12.91
C HIS A 12 10.91 6.53 -13.06
N VAL A 13 11.89 5.76 -13.55
CA VAL A 13 11.80 4.30 -13.65
C VAL A 13 11.87 3.70 -12.25
N ARG A 14 12.80 4.15 -11.41
CA ARG A 14 12.91 3.68 -10.02
C ARG A 14 11.63 3.97 -9.25
N GLN A 15 11.11 5.18 -9.33
CA GLN A 15 9.87 5.59 -8.67
C GLN A 15 8.69 4.76 -9.15
N GLY A 16 8.57 4.49 -10.46
CA GLY A 16 7.52 3.63 -11.01
C GLY A 16 7.61 2.20 -10.48
N LEU A 17 8.79 1.60 -10.51
CA LEU A 17 9.02 0.24 -9.99
C LEU A 17 8.76 0.17 -8.48
N GLN A 18 9.24 1.16 -7.74
CA GLN A 18 9.00 1.23 -6.30
C GLN A 18 7.52 1.44 -5.98
N ARG A 19 6.79 2.24 -6.75
CA ARG A 19 5.34 2.39 -6.63
C ARG A 19 4.63 1.05 -6.81
N HIS A 20 5.04 0.24 -7.79
CA HIS A 20 4.47 -1.08 -8.00
C HIS A 20 4.89 -2.09 -6.92
N ALA A 21 6.10 -1.96 -6.38
CA ALA A 21 6.63 -2.86 -5.36
C ALA A 21 6.27 -2.46 -3.92
N ARG A 22 5.57 -1.33 -3.70
CA ARG A 22 5.21 -0.87 -2.34
C ARG A 22 4.10 -1.72 -1.70
N GLY A 23 3.41 -2.55 -2.47
CA GLY A 23 2.27 -3.35 -2.02
C GLY A 23 0.93 -2.66 -2.28
N ASN A 24 0.19 -2.34 -1.23
CA ASN A 24 -1.18 -1.85 -1.34
C ASN A 24 -1.26 -0.43 -1.95
N THR A 25 -2.41 -0.13 -2.57
CA THR A 25 -2.75 1.20 -3.08
C THR A 25 -4.22 1.51 -2.78
N LEU A 26 -4.50 2.73 -2.35
CA LEU A 26 -5.84 3.25 -2.07
C LEU A 26 -6.09 4.50 -2.90
N PHE A 27 -7.19 4.46 -3.66
CA PHE A 27 -7.63 5.56 -4.51
C PHE A 27 -8.93 6.14 -3.98
N HIS A 28 -8.96 7.45 -3.73
CA HIS A 28 -10.16 8.17 -3.35
C HIS A 28 -10.86 8.72 -4.60
N ASN A 29 -12.08 8.29 -4.84
CA ASN A 29 -12.89 8.75 -5.96
C ASN A 29 -13.39 10.18 -5.72
N ARG A 30 -13.03 11.12 -6.58
CA ARG A 30 -13.51 12.51 -6.54
C ARG A 30 -14.81 12.74 -7.31
N GLY A 31 -15.31 11.73 -8.00
CA GLY A 31 -16.38 11.83 -8.98
C GLY A 31 -15.82 12.04 -10.39
N GLY A 32 -16.69 11.94 -11.40
CA GLY A 32 -16.29 12.22 -12.80
C GLY A 32 -15.23 11.29 -13.38
N ALA A 33 -15.05 10.09 -12.82
CA ALA A 33 -13.96 9.16 -13.15
C ALA A 33 -12.55 9.66 -12.78
N GLU A 34 -12.44 10.61 -11.86
CA GLU A 34 -11.17 11.06 -11.29
C GLU A 34 -10.89 10.41 -9.93
N PHE A 35 -9.63 10.05 -9.70
CA PHE A 35 -9.17 9.38 -8.49
C PHE A 35 -7.87 10.01 -7.99
N ASP A 36 -7.82 10.29 -6.69
CA ASP A 36 -6.58 10.67 -6.00
C ASP A 36 -5.91 9.44 -5.38
N ASP A 37 -4.61 9.27 -5.59
CA ASP A 37 -3.81 8.25 -4.91
C ASP A 37 -3.50 8.73 -3.48
N VAL A 38 -4.29 8.27 -2.50
CA VAL A 38 -4.17 8.66 -1.08
C VAL A 38 -3.40 7.61 -0.26
N THR A 39 -2.70 6.71 -0.94
CA THR A 39 -2.05 5.52 -0.35
C THR A 39 -1.08 5.84 0.80
N ILE A 40 -0.29 6.90 0.65
CA ILE A 40 0.72 7.30 1.64
C ILE A 40 0.07 8.06 2.79
N ASP A 41 -0.83 8.99 2.48
CA ASP A 41 -1.53 9.81 3.47
C ASP A 41 -2.41 8.95 4.40
N ALA A 42 -3.01 7.88 3.84
CA ALA A 42 -3.79 6.90 4.59
C ALA A 42 -2.94 5.83 5.31
N ALA A 43 -1.60 5.82 5.12
CA ALA A 43 -0.67 4.85 5.69
C ALA A 43 -1.00 3.37 5.41
N VAL A 44 -1.71 3.09 4.31
CA VAL A 44 -2.12 1.71 3.93
C VAL A 44 -1.07 0.99 3.09
N ASN A 45 0.01 1.67 2.73
CA ASN A 45 1.04 1.21 1.80
C ASN A 45 1.96 0.10 2.35
N MET A 46 1.59 -0.55 3.46
CA MET A 46 2.40 -1.62 4.05
C MET A 46 2.50 -2.78 3.05
N GLY A 47 3.74 -3.11 2.69
CA GLY A 47 4.09 -3.90 1.51
C GLY A 47 4.10 -5.42 1.71
N ARG A 48 3.11 -5.97 2.40
CA ARG A 48 2.93 -7.43 2.49
C ARG A 48 2.13 -7.95 1.30
N TRP A 49 2.05 -9.27 1.16
CA TRP A 49 1.20 -9.87 0.15
C TRP A 49 -0.27 -9.74 0.58
N ALA A 50 -1.00 -8.84 -0.06
CA ALA A 50 -2.42 -8.67 0.18
C ALA A 50 -3.24 -9.71 -0.60
N TRP A 51 -4.13 -10.40 0.10
CA TRP A 51 -5.10 -11.32 -0.50
C TRP A 51 -6.49 -10.68 -0.71
N GLY A 52 -6.79 -9.59 -0.02
CA GLY A 52 -8.05 -8.88 -0.14
C GLY A 52 -8.17 -7.71 0.82
N SER A 53 -9.18 -6.86 0.59
CA SER A 53 -9.52 -5.74 1.45
C SER A 53 -11.04 -5.59 1.61
N GLN A 54 -11.49 -5.07 2.74
CA GLN A 54 -12.90 -4.88 3.05
C GLN A 54 -13.08 -3.70 4.01
N PHE A 55 -14.18 -2.96 3.82
CA PHE A 55 -14.68 -2.01 4.82
C PHE A 55 -15.58 -2.74 5.81
N VAL A 56 -15.28 -2.59 7.10
CA VAL A 56 -16.06 -3.13 8.22
C VAL A 56 -15.90 -2.24 9.45
N ASP A 57 -16.99 -1.95 10.16
CA ASP A 57 -16.94 -1.34 11.49
C ASP A 57 -16.51 -2.39 12.54
N ILE A 58 -15.22 -2.44 12.89
CA ILE A 58 -14.66 -3.46 13.80
C ILE A 58 -14.93 -3.11 15.26
N ASN A 59 -14.92 -1.83 15.60
CA ASN A 59 -14.99 -1.36 16.99
C ASN A 59 -16.41 -0.92 17.40
N ASN A 60 -17.36 -0.97 16.47
CA ASN A 60 -18.76 -0.60 16.61
C ASN A 60 -18.95 0.89 16.99
N ASP A 61 -18.17 1.78 16.39
CA ASP A 61 -18.28 3.24 16.58
C ASP A 61 -19.10 3.94 15.47
N GLY A 62 -19.57 3.18 14.48
CA GLY A 62 -20.36 3.67 13.35
C GLY A 62 -19.52 4.22 12.19
N TRP A 63 -18.19 4.18 12.28
CA TRP A 63 -17.28 4.47 11.19
C TRP A 63 -16.70 3.16 10.64
N GLU A 64 -16.66 3.04 9.32
CA GLU A 64 -16.08 1.86 8.67
C GLU A 64 -14.55 1.89 8.77
N ASP A 65 -13.95 0.80 9.27
CA ASP A 65 -12.51 0.58 9.22
C ASP A 65 -12.13 -0.11 7.90
N LEU A 66 -10.92 0.18 7.39
CA LEU A 66 -10.36 -0.54 6.25
C LEU A 66 -9.50 -1.72 6.74
N VAL A 67 -9.97 -2.94 6.49
CA VAL A 67 -9.22 -4.17 6.76
C VAL A 67 -8.55 -4.65 5.49
N VAL A 68 -7.25 -4.98 5.58
CA VAL A 68 -6.50 -5.61 4.49
C VAL A 68 -5.90 -6.91 4.98
N ALA A 69 -6.37 -8.03 4.41
CA ALA A 69 -5.83 -9.35 4.68
C ALA A 69 -4.46 -9.46 4.02
N ASN A 70 -3.41 -9.33 4.84
CA ASN A 70 -2.03 -9.34 4.41
C ASN A 70 -1.29 -10.54 5.01
N GLY A 71 -0.36 -11.11 4.26
CA GLY A 71 0.58 -12.07 4.80
C GLY A 71 1.76 -12.30 3.88
N PHE A 72 2.40 -13.46 4.04
CA PHE A 72 3.69 -13.81 3.43
C PHE A 72 4.86 -12.94 3.95
N ILE A 73 5.67 -13.53 4.82
CA ILE A 73 6.96 -12.98 5.25
C ILE A 73 7.97 -13.40 4.18
N THR A 74 8.38 -12.45 3.33
CA THR A 74 9.30 -12.73 2.21
C THR A 74 10.76 -12.90 2.64
N ALA A 75 11.12 -12.52 3.86
CA ALA A 75 12.46 -12.62 4.41
C ALA A 75 12.43 -12.84 5.93
N PRO A 76 13.41 -13.52 6.54
CA PRO A 76 13.48 -13.77 7.98
C PRO A 76 13.70 -12.49 8.84
N ASP A 77 13.65 -11.31 8.23
CA ASP A 77 13.85 -10.03 8.88
C ASP A 77 12.52 -9.50 9.42
N GLU A 78 12.45 -9.25 10.73
CA GLU A 78 11.31 -8.66 11.42
C GLU A 78 11.38 -7.11 11.44
N GLY A 79 12.46 -6.52 10.91
CA GLY A 79 12.72 -5.07 10.93
C GLY A 79 12.07 -4.27 9.80
N ASP A 80 11.27 -4.91 8.96
CA ASP A 80 10.44 -4.24 7.93
C ASP A 80 9.00 -3.93 8.39
N LEU A 81 8.72 -4.18 9.68
CA LEU A 81 7.54 -3.70 10.41
C LEU A 81 7.49 -2.17 10.48
#